data_AF-A0A6V7JCM3-F1
#
_entry.id   AF-A0A6V7JCM3-F1
#
_cell.length_a   1.000
_cell.length_b   1.000
_cell.length_c   1.000
_cell.angle_alpha   90.00
_cell.angle_beta   90.00
_cell.angle_gamma   90.00
#
_symmetry.space_group_name_H-M   'P 1'
#
loop_
_entity.id
_entity.type
_entity.pdbx_description
1 polymer ?
#
loop_
_entity_poly.entity_id
_entity_poly.type
_entity_poly.pdbx_seq_one_letter_code
_entity_poly.pdbx_strand_id
1 'polypeptide(L)' 'FAEVSNDLFSTVIFIQYVTSSYMLCMSVYRCAQMEITNPEYPFTVFFLMCITTQIFYFCWYGNEVILE' A
#
# COMPACT_ATOMS: atom_id res chain seq x y z
N PHE A 1 2.63 -19.92 -19.50
CA PHE A 1 2.96 -19.74 -18.07
C PHE A 1 3.11 -18.27 -17.70
N ALA A 2 4.00 -17.51 -18.35
CA ALA A 2 4.17 -16.08 -18.07
C ALA A 2 2.89 -15.24 -18.27
N GLU A 3 2.14 -15.47 -19.35
CA GLU A 3 0.91 -14.71 -19.66
C GLU A 3 -0.21 -14.92 -18.62
N VAL A 4 -0.47 -16.18 -18.24
CA VAL A 4 -1.46 -16.53 -17.20
C VAL A 4 -1.05 -15.98 -15.83
N SER A 5 0.25 -16.01 -15.51
CA SER A 5 0.77 -15.43 -14.27
C SER A 5 0.59 -13.91 -14.27
N ASN A 6 0.93 -13.23 -15.37
CA ASN A 6 0.80 -11.79 -15.50
C ASN A 6 -0.66 -11.33 -15.37
N ASP A 7 -1.62 -12.05 -15.97
CA ASP A 7 -3.04 -11.67 -15.91
C ASP A 7 -3.62 -11.78 -14.49
N LEU A 8 -3.23 -12.86 -13.76
CA LEU A 8 -3.59 -13.04 -12.36
C LEU A 8 -2.93 -11.97 -11.47
N PHE A 9 -1.62 -11.77 -11.60
CA PHE A 9 -0.88 -10.80 -10.79
C PHE A 9 -1.34 -9.37 -11.05
N SER A 10 -1.59 -9.00 -12.31
CA SER A 10 -2.08 -7.66 -12.69
C SER A 10 -3.42 -7.34 -12.00
N THR A 11 -4.36 -8.29 -12.03
CA THR A 11 -5.67 -8.14 -11.36
C THR A 11 -5.52 -8.01 -9.84
N VAL A 12 -4.68 -8.85 -9.23
CA VAL A 12 -4.44 -8.82 -7.77
C VAL A 12 -3.76 -7.51 -7.36
N ILE A 13 -2.75 -7.05 -8.11
CA ILE A 13 -2.03 -5.80 -7.85
C ILE A 13 -2.98 -4.61 -7.99
N PHE A 14 -3.87 -4.61 -8.98
CA PHE A 14 -4.86 -3.56 -9.14
C PHE A 14 -5.80 -3.45 -7.92
N ILE A 15 -6.38 -4.57 -7.49
CA ILE A 15 -7.26 -4.62 -6.32
C ILE A 15 -6.50 -4.20 -5.05
N GLN A 16 -5.25 -4.65 -4.91
CA GLN A 16 -4.40 -4.32 -3.77
C GLN A 16 -4.07 -2.83 -3.72
N TYR A 17 -3.80 -2.21 -4.88
CA TYR A 17 -3.52 -0.78 -4.97
C TYR A 17 -4.76 0.06 -4.60
N VAL A 18 -5.93 -0.30 -5.13
CA VAL A 18 -7.20 0.37 -4.80
C VAL A 18 -7.48 0.27 -3.30
N THR A 19 -7.37 -0.94 -2.73
CA THR A 19 -7.62 -1.18 -1.30
C THR A 19 -6.62 -0.41 -0.43
N SER A 20 -5.33 -0.45 -0.79
CA SER A 20 -4.27 0.24 -0.06
C SER A 20 -4.43 1.75 -0.11
N SER A 21 -4.80 2.30 -1.28
CA SER A 21 -5.06 3.75 -1.44
C SER A 21 -6.23 4.22 -0.57
N TYR A 22 -7.32 3.44 -0.52
CA TYR A 22 -8.45 3.72 0.35
C TYR A 22 -8.06 3.70 1.83
N MET A 23 -7.33 2.67 2.26
CA MET A 23 -6.82 2.58 3.64
C MET A 23 -5.89 3.75 3.97
N LEU A 24 -5.01 4.14 3.05
CA LEU A 24 -4.10 5.28 3.22
C LEU A 24 -4.88 6.58 3.46
N CYS A 25 -5.87 6.87 2.63
CA CYS A 25 -6.71 8.06 2.80
C CYS A 25 -7.42 8.07 4.16
N MET A 26 -8.01 6.94 4.55
CA MET A 26 -8.71 6.82 5.82
C MET A 26 -7.78 6.99 7.02
N SER A 27 -6.60 6.35 6.97
CA SER A 27 -5.61 6.42 8.05
C SER A 27 -4.97 7.80 8.18
N VAL A 28 -4.69 8.50 7.08
CA VAL A 28 -4.20 9.89 7.11
C VAL A 28 -5.26 10.82 7.70
N TYR A 29 -6.53 10.65 7.30
CA TYR A 29 -7.64 11.42 7.87
C TYR A 29 -7.76 11.20 9.38
N ARG A 30 -7.67 9.95 9.85
CA ARG A 30 -7.67 9.62 11.28
C ARG A 30 -6.46 10.21 12.01
N CYS A 31 -5.29 10.16 11.38
CA CYS A 31 -4.05 10.72 11.93
C CYS A 31 -4.12 12.25 12.07
N ALA A 32 -4.77 12.95 11.13
CA ALA A 32 -4.95 14.40 11.18
C ALA A 32 -5.93 14.85 12.28
N GLN A 33 -6.82 13.96 12.74
CA GLN A 33 -7.82 14.25 13.77
C GLN A 33 -7.44 13.74 15.16
N MET A 34 -6.48 12.81 15.27
CA MET A 34 -6.00 12.28 16.54
C MET A 34 -4.96 13.19 17.18
N GLU A 35 -5.10 13.44 18.48
CA GLU A 35 -4.06 14.10 19.27
C GLU A 35 -2.84 13.18 19.42
N ILE A 36 -1.63 13.75 19.31
CA ILE A 36 -0.35 13.03 19.36
C ILE A 36 -0.15 12.30 20.71
N THR A 37 -0.83 12.76 21.76
CA THR A 37 -0.79 12.16 23.11
C THR A 37 -1.61 10.86 23.20
N ASN A 38 -2.45 10.55 22.20
CA ASN A 38 -3.21 9.30 22.19
C ASN A 38 -2.26 8.10 22.00
N PRO A 39 -2.41 7.04 22.83
CA PRO A 39 -1.59 5.83 22.70
C PRO A 39 -1.81 5.08 21.39
N GLU A 40 -2.91 5.36 20.67
CA GLU A 40 -3.24 4.77 19.37
C GLU A 40 -2.55 5.47 18.18
N TYR A 41 -2.01 6.67 18.39
CA TYR A 41 -1.32 7.44 17.35
C TYR A 41 -0.11 6.69 16.74
N PRO A 42 0.85 6.15 17.52
CA PRO A 42 1.99 5.43 16.95
C PRO A 42 1.58 4.17 16.16
N PHE A 43 0.51 3.48 16.57
CA PHE A 43 0.00 2.32 15.83
C PHE A 43 -0.58 2.73 14.48
N THR A 44 -1.30 3.85 14.42
CA THR A 44 -1.85 4.40 13.17
C THR A 44 -0.73 4.81 12.21
N VAL A 45 0.33 5.43 12.72
CA VAL A 45 1.50 5.81 11.92
C VAL A 45 2.26 4.57 11.43
N PHE A 46 2.45 3.55 12.28
CA PHE A 46 3.08 2.30 11.87
C PHE A 46 2.29 1.60 10.76
N PHE A 47 0.96 1.55 10.87
CA PHE A 47 0.09 1.02 9.83
C PHE A 47 0.22 1.78 8.50
N LEU A 48 0.29 3.12 8.53
CA LEU A 48 0.56 3.95 7.34
C LEU A 48 1.91 3.62 6.69
N MET A 49 2.97 3.44 7.48
CA MET A 49 4.29 3.04 6.98
C MET A 49 4.27 1.66 6.33
N CYS A 50 3.54 0.70 6.91
CA CYS A 50 3.39 -0.65 6.35
C CYS A 50 2.69 -0.64 4.99
N ILE A 51 1.57 0.10 4.87
CA ILE A 51 0.83 0.19 3.60
C ILE A 51 1.69 0.86 2.52
N THR A 52 2.37 1.95 2.87
CA THR A 52 3.25 2.67 1.93
C THR A 52 4.38 1.76 1.44
N THR A 53 4.97 0.99 2.34
CA THR A 53 6.03 0.02 2.02
C THR A 53 5.53 -1.08 1.08
N GLN A 54 4.32 -1.62 1.30
CA GLN A 54 3.73 -2.61 0.38
C GLN A 54 3.61 -2.06 -1.04
N ILE A 55 3.07 -0.85 -1.21
CA ILE A 55 2.94 -0.21 -2.53
C ILE A 55 4.32 0.01 -3.16
N PHE A 56 5.29 0.50 -2.39
CA PHE A 56 6.64 0.76 -2.86
C PHE A 56 7.32 -0.50 -3.41
N TYR A 57 7.20 -1.64 -2.70
CA TYR A 57 7.75 -2.91 -3.19
C TYR A 57 7.12 -3.35 -4.52
N PHE A 58 5.79 -3.26 -4.66
CA PHE A 58 5.14 -3.60 -5.94
C PHE A 58 5.59 -2.69 -7.08
N CYS A 59 5.73 -1.38 -6.83
CA CYS A 59 6.25 -0.43 -7.81
C CYS A 59 7.72 -0.72 -8.17
N TRP A 60 8.53 -1.10 -7.19
CA TRP A 60 9.93 -1.44 -7.40
C TRP A 60 10.08 -2.67 -8.29
N TYR A 61 9.41 -3.78 -7.94
CA TYR A 61 9.45 -5.00 -8.73
C TYR A 61 8.86 -4.81 -10.12
N GLY A 62 7.77 -4.05 -10.25
CA GLY A 62 7.20 -3.71 -11.55
C GLY A 62 8.18 -2.91 -12.42
N ASN A 63 8.93 -1.98 -11.82
CA ASN A 63 9.96 -1.22 -12.51
C ASN A 63 11.15 -2.09 -12.93
N GLU A 64 11.59 -3.00 -12.08
CA GLU A 64 12.68 -3.94 -12.37
C GLU A 64 12.33 -4.86 -13.56
N VAL A 65 11.09 -5.36 -13.61
CA VAL A 65 10.59 -6.18 -14.73
C VAL A 65 10.50 -5.40 -16.06
N ILE A 66 10.39 -4.07 -16.04
CA ILE A 66 10.38 -3.23 -17.26
C ILE A 66 11.82 -2.87 -17.70
N LEU A 67 12.75 -2.82 -16.76
CA LEU A 67 14.15 -2.46 -16.99
C LEU A 67 15.00 -3.61 -17.52
N GLU A 68 14.59 -4.85 -17.27
CA GLU A 68 15.11 -6.07 -17.91
C GLU A 68 14.47 -6.33 -19.28
#